data_AF-A0A3P7JAV1-F1
#
_entry.id   AF-A0A3P7JAV1-F1
#
_cell.length_a   1.000
_cell.length_b   1.000
_cell.length_c   1.000
_cell.angle_alpha   90.00
_cell.angle_beta   90.00
_cell.angle_gamma   90.00
#
_symmetry.space_group_name_H-M   'P 1'
#
loop_
_entity.id
_entity.type
_entity.pdbx_description
1 polymer ?
#
loop_
_entity_poly.entity_id
_entity_poly.type
_entity_poly.pdbx_seq_one_letter_code
_entity_poly.pdbx_strand_id
1 'polypeptide(L)'
;MFKSFFSELASYERELGIRWSDQRLEWDFWTALLFAGTVCTTIGYGHIYPITNIGKILTMIFALFGIPLMLLVLQDIGKLLTISMKYPWFQTKRITRRILRCCTKQSLREMREIEECERQDLEIFDLPLVVGVSLIFGWVGSDLLLGVICLGSEVDVT
;
A
#
# COMPACT_ATOMS: atom_id res chain seq x y z
N MET A 1 25.94 32.58 12.88
CA MET A 1 26.25 31.28 12.27
C MET A 1 25.18 30.86 11.26
N PHE A 2 23.95 30.53 11.67
CA PHE A 2 22.90 30.14 10.70
C PHE A 2 22.60 31.22 9.64
N LYS A 3 22.48 32.50 10.05
CA LYS A 3 22.23 33.62 9.12
C LYS A 3 23.33 33.81 8.06
N SER A 4 24.62 33.56 8.37
CA SER A 4 25.70 33.72 7.38
C SER A 4 25.72 32.58 6.37
N PHE A 5 25.35 31.38 6.82
CA PHE A 5 25.19 30.22 5.94
C PHE A 5 24.06 30.42 4.93
N PHE A 6 22.89 30.90 5.36
CA PHE A 6 21.79 31.21 4.42
C PHE A 6 22.16 32.31 3.42
N SER A 7 22.98 33.29 3.81
CA SER A 7 23.43 34.33 2.86
C SER A 7 24.43 33.81 1.83
N GLU A 8 25.33 32.90 2.20
CA GLU A 8 26.23 32.23 1.23
C GLU A 8 25.43 31.35 0.27
N LEU A 9 24.51 30.54 0.80
CA LEU A 9 23.67 29.65 0.00
C LEU A 9 22.76 30.43 -0.97
N ALA A 10 22.20 31.56 -0.53
CA ALA A 10 21.44 32.47 -1.39
C ALA A 10 22.29 33.21 -2.45
N SER A 11 23.62 33.21 -2.30
CA SER A 11 24.55 33.73 -3.30
C SER A 11 24.85 32.65 -4.35
N TYR A 12 25.07 31.41 -3.91
CA TYR A 12 25.21 30.24 -4.78
C TYR A 12 23.95 29.95 -5.62
N GLU A 13 22.74 30.05 -5.03
CA GLU A 13 21.49 29.83 -5.76
C GLU A 13 21.28 30.84 -6.89
N ARG A 14 21.68 32.10 -6.68
CA ARG A 14 21.61 33.16 -7.69
C ARG A 14 22.60 32.93 -8.84
N GLU A 15 23.79 32.42 -8.54
CA GLU A 15 24.78 32.05 -9.57
C GLU A 15 24.31 30.87 -10.43
N LEU A 16 23.66 29.87 -9.83
CA LEU A 16 23.19 28.68 -10.53
C LEU A 16 21.86 28.89 -11.28
N GLY A 17 21.18 30.02 -11.07
CA GLY A 17 19.92 30.33 -11.75
C GLY A 17 18.79 29.33 -11.46
N ILE A 18 18.84 28.66 -10.31
CA ILE A 18 17.84 27.65 -9.93
C ILE A 18 16.51 28.36 -9.69
N ARG A 19 15.55 28.11 -10.59
CA ARG A 19 14.18 28.61 -10.45
C ARG A 19 13.37 27.54 -9.71
N TRP A 20 13.05 27.78 -8.45
CA TRP A 20 12.08 26.96 -7.72
C TRP A 20 10.73 27.07 -8.44
N SER A 21 10.29 25.98 -9.06
CA SER A 21 8.91 25.86 -9.51
C SER A 21 8.07 25.63 -8.26
N ASP A 22 7.43 26.69 -7.78
CA ASP A 22 6.39 26.56 -6.76
C ASP A 22 5.26 25.70 -7.35
N GLN A 23 5.26 24.41 -7.05
CA GLN A 23 4.17 23.48 -7.38
C GLN A 23 2.98 23.71 -6.44
N ARG A 24 2.53 24.96 -6.33
CA ARG A 24 1.29 25.28 -5.63
C ARG A 24 0.16 24.75 -6.49
N LEU A 25 -0.42 23.65 -6.06
CA LEU A 25 -1.63 23.12 -6.69
C LEU A 25 -2.79 24.09 -6.45
N GLU A 26 -3.63 24.27 -7.46
CA GLU A 26 -4.84 25.07 -7.35
C GLU A 26 -5.94 24.33 -6.57
N TRP A 27 -6.88 25.08 -6.01
CA TRP A 27 -8.00 24.53 -5.23
C TRP A 27 -9.08 23.98 -6.17
N ASP A 28 -8.89 22.74 -6.63
CA ASP A 28 -9.92 21.95 -7.29
C ASP A 28 -10.58 20.97 -6.31
N PHE A 29 -11.74 20.42 -6.67
CA PHE A 29 -12.46 19.43 -5.85
C PHE A 29 -11.58 18.22 -5.49
N TRP A 30 -10.89 17.65 -6.48
CA TRP A 30 -9.99 16.51 -6.27
C TRP A 30 -8.84 16.86 -5.34
N THR A 31 -8.27 18.05 -5.51
CA THR A 31 -7.14 18.48 -4.71
C THR A 31 -7.55 18.86 -3.29
N ALA A 32 -8.75 19.40 -3.10
CA ALA A 32 -9.36 19.61 -1.79
C ALA A 32 -9.63 18.27 -1.07
N LEU A 33 -10.10 17.25 -1.80
CA LEU A 33 -10.29 15.91 -1.26
C LEU A 33 -8.96 15.27 -0.85
N LEU A 34 -7.91 15.43 -1.66
CA LEU A 34 -6.55 14.99 -1.33
C LEU A 34 -5.99 15.73 -0.12
N PHE A 35 -6.22 17.05 -0.01
CA PHE A 35 -5.87 17.83 1.17
C PHE A 35 -6.57 17.29 2.43
N ALA A 36 -7.89 17.06 2.37
CA ALA A 36 -8.63 16.49 3.49
C ALA A 36 -8.12 15.08 3.87
N GLY A 37 -7.85 14.23 2.87
CA GLY A 37 -7.29 12.89 3.09
C GLY A 37 -5.93 12.93 3.76
N THR A 38 -5.03 13.80 3.31
CA THR A 38 -3.66 13.92 3.86
C THR A 38 -3.60 14.54 5.25
N VAL A 39 -4.56 15.40 5.60
CA VAL A 39 -4.76 15.89 6.97
C VAL A 39 -5.20 14.74 7.88
N CYS A 40 -6.17 13.96 7.43
CA CYS A 40 -6.71 12.82 8.17
C CYS A 40 -5.69 11.67 8.36
N THR A 41 -4.87 11.38 7.35
CA THR A 41 -3.79 10.38 7.43
C THR A 41 -2.51 10.91 8.05
N THR A 42 -2.48 12.18 8.45
CA THR A 42 -1.31 12.88 9.03
C THR A 42 -0.07 12.91 8.12
N ILE A 43 -0.23 12.68 6.81
CA ILE A 43 0.87 12.78 5.84
C ILE A 43 1.28 14.25 5.64
N GLY A 44 0.30 15.13 5.42
CA GLY A 44 0.49 16.58 5.37
C GLY A 44 1.57 17.09 4.39
N TYR A 45 1.47 16.78 3.10
CA TYR A 45 2.48 17.17 2.09
C TYR A 45 2.78 18.68 2.00
N GLY A 46 1.85 19.55 2.38
CA GLY A 46 2.09 21.00 2.45
C GLY A 46 2.08 21.75 1.11
N HIS A 47 1.85 21.08 -0.01
CA HIS A 47 1.69 21.73 -1.33
C HIS A 47 0.43 22.59 -1.43
N ILE A 48 -0.61 22.28 -0.64
CA ILE A 48 -1.83 23.07 -0.45
C ILE A 48 -2.11 23.21 1.04
N TYR A 49 -2.44 24.43 1.47
CA TYR A 49 -2.81 24.73 2.85
C TYR A 49 -3.79 25.91 2.91
N PRO A 50 -4.67 25.97 3.92
CA PRO A 50 -5.55 27.10 4.12
C PRO A 50 -4.75 28.33 4.53
N ILE A 51 -4.82 29.38 3.70
CA ILE A 51 -4.16 30.66 4.00
C ILE A 51 -5.02 31.47 4.99
N THR A 52 -6.34 31.31 4.92
CA THR A 52 -7.31 32.05 5.75
C THR A 52 -7.31 31.57 7.20
N ASN A 53 -7.49 32.50 8.14
CA ASN A 53 -7.53 32.19 9.58
C ASN A 53 -8.69 31.24 9.92
N ILE A 54 -9.85 31.43 9.29
CA ILE A 54 -11.02 30.57 9.47
C ILE A 54 -10.73 29.16 8.94
N GLY A 55 -10.11 29.04 7.75
CA GLY A 55 -9.74 27.75 7.17
C GLY A 55 -8.79 26.96 8.08
N LYS A 56 -7.82 27.62 8.70
CA LYS A 56 -6.89 26.99 9.66
C LYS A 56 -7.62 26.42 10.88
N ILE A 57 -8.55 27.17 11.47
CA ILE A 57 -9.34 26.72 12.62
C ILE A 57 -10.22 25.53 12.23
N LEU A 58 -10.87 25.58 11.07
CA LEU A 58 -11.68 24.48 10.56
C LEU A 58 -10.84 23.21 10.32
N THR A 59 -9.65 23.35 9.72
CA THR A 59 -8.72 22.22 9.55
C THR A 59 -8.28 21.64 10.89
N MET A 60 -8.06 22.46 11.92
CA MET A 60 -7.69 21.99 13.26
C MET A 60 -8.82 21.15 13.88
N ILE A 61 -10.07 21.62 13.83
CA ILE A 61 -11.23 20.86 14.31
C ILE A 61 -11.43 19.58 13.50
N PHE A 62 -11.29 19.68 12.18
CA PHE A 62 -11.38 18.53 11.28
C PHE A 62 -10.33 17.47 11.59
N ALA A 63 -9.08 17.85 11.88
CA ALA A 63 -8.02 16.92 12.25
C ALA A 63 -8.31 16.20 13.58
N LEU A 64 -8.87 16.88 14.57
CA LEU A 64 -9.20 16.29 15.88
C LEU A 64 -10.16 15.09 15.76
N PHE A 65 -11.16 15.18 14.90
CA PHE A 65 -12.12 14.08 14.66
C PHE A 65 -11.69 13.16 13.51
N GLY A 66 -10.98 13.69 12.52
CA GLY A 66 -10.54 12.96 11.33
C GLY A 66 -9.50 11.89 11.64
N ILE A 67 -8.51 12.19 12.49
CA ILE A 67 -7.47 11.23 12.89
C ILE A 67 -8.06 9.97 13.57
N PRO A 68 -8.87 10.07 14.64
CA PRO A 68 -9.44 8.88 15.28
C PRO A 68 -10.37 8.11 14.33
N LEU A 69 -11.14 8.80 13.49
CA LEU A 69 -11.99 8.15 12.50
C LEU A 69 -11.17 7.38 11.46
N MET A 70 -10.07 7.96 10.96
CA MET A 70 -9.17 7.27 10.03
C MET A 70 -8.52 6.04 10.65
N LEU A 71 -8.16 6.08 11.93
CA LEU A 71 -7.60 4.90 12.61
C LEU A 71 -8.61 3.74 12.66
N LEU A 72 -9.90 4.03 12.92
CA LEU A 72 -10.95 3.01 12.88
C LEU A 72 -11.12 2.44 11.47
N VAL A 73 -11.20 3.31 10.46
CA VAL A 73 -11.29 2.89 9.05
C VAL A 73 -10.08 2.06 8.65
N LEU A 74 -8.87 2.45 9.06
CA LEU A 74 -7.63 1.74 8.77
C LEU A 74 -7.63 0.34 9.39
N GLN A 75 -8.17 0.17 10.59
CA GLN A 75 -8.33 -1.15 11.21
C GLN A 75 -9.24 -2.06 10.39
N ASP A 76 -10.36 -1.54 9.90
CA ASP A 76 -11.32 -2.33 9.13
C ASP A 76 -10.80 -2.64 7.72
N ILE A 77 -10.13 -1.67 7.07
CA ILE A 77 -9.40 -1.90 5.82
C ILE A 77 -8.29 -2.94 6.04
N GLY A 78 -7.55 -2.85 7.15
CA GLY A 78 -6.53 -3.83 7.53
C GLY A 78 -7.10 -5.24 7.63
N LYS A 79 -8.24 -5.42 8.32
CA LYS A 79 -8.95 -6.71 8.39
C LYS A 79 -9.41 -7.20 7.02
N LEU A 80 -9.99 -6.33 6.19
CA LEU A 80 -10.44 -6.67 4.84
C LEU A 80 -9.25 -7.11 3.97
N LEU A 81 -8.13 -6.40 4.06
CA LEU A 81 -6.89 -6.72 3.37
C LEU A 81 -6.38 -8.08 3.82
N THR A 82 -6.31 -8.33 5.14
CA THR A 82 -5.92 -9.62 5.68
C THR A 82 -6.86 -10.75 5.23
N ILE A 83 -8.18 -10.54 5.17
CA ILE A 83 -9.14 -11.53 4.65
C ILE A 83 -8.90 -11.79 3.16
N SER A 84 -8.72 -10.73 2.37
CA SER A 84 -8.42 -10.82 0.94
C SER A 84 -7.13 -11.60 0.69
N MET A 85 -6.12 -11.39 1.54
CA MET A 85 -4.82 -12.07 1.48
C MET A 85 -4.87 -13.50 2.02
N LYS A 86 -5.78 -13.83 2.94
CA LYS A 86 -6.03 -15.21 3.40
C LYS A 86 -6.66 -16.09 2.32
N TYR A 87 -7.35 -15.49 1.35
CA TYR A 87 -8.02 -16.23 0.27
C TYR A 87 -7.08 -17.16 -0.52
N PRO A 88 -5.93 -16.72 -1.05
CA PRO A 88 -4.97 -17.60 -1.73
C PRO A 88 -4.33 -18.62 -0.79
N TRP A 89 -4.08 -18.27 0.46
CA TRP A 89 -3.52 -19.19 1.45
C TRP A 89 -4.46 -20.37 1.74
N PHE A 90 -5.78 -20.11 1.83
CA PHE A 90 -6.76 -21.18 1.98
C PHE A 90 -6.82 -22.07 0.74
N GLN A 91 -6.72 -21.47 -0.45
CA GLN A 91 -6.72 -22.22 -1.72
C GLN A 91 -5.51 -23.15 -1.84
N THR A 92 -4.31 -22.66 -1.52
CA THR A 92 -3.08 -23.47 -1.47
C THR A 92 -3.21 -24.59 -0.44
N LYS A 93 -3.66 -24.29 0.79
CA LYS A 93 -3.88 -25.32 1.81
C LYS A 93 -4.98 -26.31 1.45
N ARG A 94 -6.03 -25.90 0.72
CA ARG A 94 -7.09 -26.80 0.24
C ARG A 94 -6.54 -27.82 -0.75
N ILE A 95 -5.67 -27.37 -1.67
CA ILE A 95 -5.03 -28.23 -2.66
C ILE A 95 -4.05 -29.18 -1.98
N THR A 96 -3.17 -28.69 -1.11
CA THR A 96 -2.22 -29.52 -0.34
C THR A 96 -2.93 -30.53 0.54
N ARG A 97 -3.99 -30.13 1.27
CA ARG A 97 -4.78 -31.06 2.10
C ARG A 97 -5.58 -32.06 1.27
N ARG A 98 -6.06 -31.70 0.07
CA ARG A 98 -6.71 -32.66 -0.85
C ARG A 98 -5.74 -33.73 -1.34
N ILE A 99 -4.49 -33.35 -1.63
CA ILE A 99 -3.43 -34.29 -2.00
C ILE A 99 -3.05 -35.16 -0.79
N LEU A 100 -2.81 -34.57 0.39
CA LEU A 100 -2.48 -35.33 1.61
C LEU A 100 -3.61 -36.25 2.09
N ARG A 101 -4.87 -35.90 1.86
CA ARG A 101 -6.02 -36.77 2.22
C ARG A 101 -6.01 -38.10 1.48
N CYS A 102 -5.52 -38.13 0.24
CA CYS A 102 -5.37 -39.38 -0.50
C CYS A 102 -4.30 -40.29 0.14
N CYS A 103 -3.32 -39.71 0.85
CA CYS A 103 -2.19 -40.44 1.43
C CYS A 103 -2.33 -40.76 2.94
N THR A 104 -3.05 -39.94 3.74
CA THR A 104 -2.90 -39.97 5.22
C THR A 104 -4.15 -40.34 6.03
N LYS A 105 -5.37 -40.48 5.46
CA LYS A 105 -6.58 -40.91 6.21
C LYS A 105 -6.80 -40.18 7.57
N GLN A 106 -6.56 -38.87 7.62
CA GLN A 106 -6.51 -38.10 8.86
C GLN A 106 -7.90 -37.69 9.41
N SER A 107 -8.09 -37.70 10.72
CA SER A 107 -9.41 -37.49 11.39
C SER A 107 -9.83 -36.01 11.50
N LEU A 108 -11.13 -35.73 11.59
CA LEU A 108 -11.70 -34.36 11.67
C LEU A 108 -11.31 -33.58 12.95
N ARG A 109 -10.85 -34.26 14.02
CA ARG A 109 -10.43 -33.60 15.27
C ARG A 109 -9.09 -32.92 15.13
N GLU A 110 -8.10 -33.58 14.53
CA GLU A 110 -6.78 -32.98 14.27
C GLU A 110 -6.87 -31.79 13.30
N MET A 111 -7.79 -31.81 12.34
CA MET A 111 -7.99 -30.65 11.45
C MET A 111 -8.43 -29.39 12.19
N ARG A 112 -9.20 -29.54 13.28
CA ARG A 112 -9.70 -28.41 14.08
C ARG A 112 -8.59 -27.81 14.93
N GLU A 113 -7.71 -28.65 15.49
CA GLU A 113 -6.52 -28.21 16.25
C GLU A 113 -5.51 -27.50 15.35
N ILE A 114 -5.31 -27.98 14.12
CA ILE A 114 -4.44 -27.30 13.13
C ILE A 114 -5.01 -25.92 12.76
N GLU A 115 -6.34 -25.79 12.61
CA GLU A 115 -6.99 -24.52 12.27
C GLU A 115 -6.88 -23.48 13.40
N GLU A 116 -6.86 -23.93 14.66
CA GLU A 116 -6.64 -23.09 15.85
C GLU A 116 -5.18 -22.68 16.01
N CYS A 117 -4.22 -23.60 15.85
CA CYS A 117 -2.78 -23.30 15.85
C CYS A 117 -2.42 -22.29 14.75
N GLU A 118 -3.05 -22.44 13.58
CA GLU A 118 -2.74 -21.65 12.41
C GLU A 118 -3.38 -20.24 12.43
N ARG A 119 -4.45 -20.06 13.20
CA ARG A 119 -5.00 -18.73 13.49
C ARG A 119 -4.00 -17.88 14.30
N GLN A 120 -3.15 -18.51 15.10
CA GLN A 120 -2.13 -17.86 15.93
C GLN A 120 -0.92 -17.37 15.13
N ASP A 121 -0.49 -18.09 14.08
CA ASP A 121 0.68 -17.74 13.28
C ASP A 121 0.45 -16.55 12.33
N LEU A 122 -0.81 -16.30 11.95
CA LEU A 122 -1.12 -15.35 10.88
C LEU A 122 -0.98 -13.87 11.27
N GLU A 123 -0.75 -13.55 12.55
CA GLU A 123 -0.68 -12.18 13.04
C GLU A 123 0.74 -11.60 13.14
N ILE A 124 1.82 -12.39 12.99
CA ILE A 124 3.16 -11.91 13.35
C ILE A 124 4.19 -11.74 12.21
N PHE A 125 4.30 -12.60 11.18
CA PHE A 125 5.41 -12.43 10.19
C PHE A 125 5.22 -12.94 8.73
N ASP A 126 4.19 -13.71 8.37
CA ASP A 126 4.16 -14.41 7.06
C ASP A 126 3.45 -13.68 5.90
N LEU A 127 2.72 -12.60 6.20
CA LEU A 127 1.97 -11.83 5.21
C LEU A 127 2.83 -11.20 4.08
N PRO A 128 4.03 -10.63 4.32
CA PRO A 128 4.87 -10.08 3.26
C PRO A 128 5.51 -11.15 2.36
N LEU A 129 5.80 -12.34 2.89
CA LEU A 129 6.47 -13.40 2.13
C LEU A 129 5.52 -14.09 1.15
N VAL A 130 4.29 -14.39 1.58
CA VAL A 130 3.26 -14.99 0.70
C VAL A 130 2.85 -14.02 -0.41
N VAL A 131 2.74 -12.73 -0.11
CA VAL A 131 2.48 -11.68 -1.12
C VAL A 131 3.64 -11.58 -2.08
N GLY A 132 4.87 -11.53 -1.57
CA GLY A 132 6.08 -11.50 -2.39
C GLY A 132 6.13 -12.68 -3.34
N VAL A 133 5.92 -13.89 -2.83
CA VAL A 133 5.89 -15.14 -3.62
C VAL A 133 4.77 -15.11 -4.67
N SER A 134 3.56 -14.68 -4.30
CA SER A 134 2.42 -14.60 -5.24
C SER A 134 2.64 -13.57 -6.35
N LEU A 135 3.25 -12.42 -6.03
CA LEU A 135 3.62 -11.40 -7.00
C LEU A 135 4.74 -11.90 -7.93
N ILE A 136 5.73 -12.62 -7.41
CA ILE A 136 6.81 -13.22 -8.22
C ILE A 136 6.24 -14.27 -9.16
N PHE A 137 5.36 -15.16 -8.70
CA PHE A 137 4.72 -16.15 -9.58
C PHE A 137 3.84 -15.49 -10.65
N GLY A 138 3.12 -14.42 -10.29
CA GLY A 138 2.35 -13.63 -11.25
C GLY A 138 3.23 -12.95 -12.30
N TRP A 139 4.34 -12.35 -11.87
CA TRP A 139 5.28 -11.64 -12.74
C TRP A 139 6.02 -12.61 -13.68
N VAL A 140 6.56 -13.70 -13.15
CA VAL A 140 7.19 -14.77 -13.95
C VAL A 140 6.18 -15.40 -14.90
N GLY A 141 4.93 -15.58 -14.47
CA GLY A 141 3.85 -16.08 -15.31
C GLY A 141 3.51 -15.12 -16.46
N SER A 142 3.45 -13.81 -16.20
CA SER A 142 3.21 -12.81 -17.24
C SER A 142 4.36 -12.72 -18.25
N ASP A 143 5.61 -12.80 -17.79
CA ASP A 143 6.78 -12.75 -18.67
C ASP A 143 6.89 -14.01 -19.54
N LEU A 144 6.56 -15.19 -18.97
CA LEU A 144 6.50 -16.44 -19.72
C LEU A 144 5.37 -16.42 -20.77
N LEU A 145 4.21 -15.85 -20.42
CA LEU A 145 3.07 -15.72 -21.33
C LEU A 145 3.40 -14.76 -22.49
N LEU A 146 4.04 -13.62 -22.20
CA LEU A 146 4.55 -12.70 -23.21
C LEU A 146 5.59 -13.36 -24.12
N GLY A 147 6.51 -14.15 -23.54
CA GLY A 147 7.49 -14.93 -24.30
C GLY A 147 6.85 -15.93 -25.26
N VAL A 148 5.81 -16.67 -24.81
CA VAL A 148 5.08 -17.62 -25.65
C VAL A 148 4.26 -16.92 -26.74
N ILE A 149 3.62 -15.79 -26.45
CA ILE A 149 2.87 -15.00 -27.44
C ILE A 149 3.82 -14.42 -28.50
N CYS A 150 4.99 -13.90 -28.10
CA CYS A 150 6.00 -13.40 -29.03
C CYS A 150 6.63 -14.52 -29.87
N LEU A 151 6.95 -15.67 -29.28
CA LEU A 151 7.45 -16.84 -30.05
C LEU A 151 6.41 -17.42 -31.00
N GLY A 152 5.12 -17.41 -30.61
CA GLY A 152 4.03 -17.84 -31.50
C GLY A 152 3.88 -16.95 -32.74
N SER A 153 4.15 -15.65 -32.60
CA SER A 153 4.08 -14.71 -33.73
C SER A 153 5.24 -14.84 -34.72
N GLU A 154 6.37 -15.43 -34.31
CA GLU A 154 7.54 -15.65 -35.18
C GLU A 154 7.37 -16.90 -36.06
N VAL A 155 6.64 -17.92 -35.58
CA VAL A 155 6.45 -19.20 -36.30
C VAL A 155 5.37 -19.12 -37.37
N ASP A 156 4.34 -18.28 -37.21
CA ASP A 156 3.26 -18.11 -38.21
C ASP A 156 3.66 -17.22 -39.41
N VAL A 157 4.85 -16.60 -39.41
CA VAL A 157 5.37 -15.71 -40.48
C VAL A 157 6.38 -16.42 -41.41
N THR A 158 6.67 -17.70 -41.19
CA THR A 158 7.57 -18.51 -42.05
C THR A 158 6.82 -19.64 -42.73
#